data_AF-A0A833PBK2-F1
#
_entry.id   AF-A0A833PBK2-F1
#
_cell.length_a   1.000
_cell.length_b   1.000
_cell.length_c   1.000
_cell.angle_alpha   90.00
_cell.angle_beta   90.00
_cell.angle_gamma   90.00
#
_symmetry.space_group_name_H-M   'P 1'
#
loop_
_entity.id
_entity.type
_entity.pdbx_description
1 polymer ?
#
loop_
_entity_poly.entity_id
_entity_poly.type
_entity_poly.pdbx_seq_one_letter_code
_entity_poly.pdbx_strand_id
1 'polypeptide(L)' 'MEPLLQLNWSDDNGHTWSDTRLIPLGKKGEYRKRVIARRLGSGRDRVFRLRCSEPVKIVIIEGILE' A
#
# COMPACT_ATOMS: atom_id res chain seq x y z
N MET A 1 4.11 19.36 2.78
CA MET A 1 4.28 18.00 3.33
C MET A 1 3.96 16.99 2.24
N GLU A 2 4.63 15.84 2.22
CA GLU A 2 4.38 14.76 1.27
C GLU A 2 3.76 13.57 2.04
N PRO A 3 2.49 13.21 1.77
CA PRO A 3 1.85 12.07 2.42
C PRO A 3 2.58 10.75 2.12
N LEU A 4 2.70 9.89 3.13
CA LEU A 4 3.29 8.57 3.01
C LEU A 4 2.19 7.50 3.04
N LEU A 5 2.20 6.61 2.05
CA LEU A 5 1.45 5.37 2.06
C LEU A 5 2.28 4.30 2.76
N GLN A 6 1.74 3.73 3.83
CA GLN A 6 2.29 2.57 4.50
C GLN A 6 1.67 1.33 3.88
N LEU A 7 2.51 0.44 3.36
CA LEU A 7 2.12 -0.86 2.82
C LEU A 7 2.86 -1.98 3.57
N ASN A 8 2.09 -2.90 4.12
CA ASN A 8 2.57 -4.21 4.56
C ASN A 8 1.51 -5.26 4.22
N TRP A 9 1.89 -6.52 4.33
CA TRP A 9 1.00 -7.64 4.08
C TRP A 9 1.26 -8.76 5.08
N SER A 10 0.25 -9.58 5.28
CA SER A 10 0.33 -10.84 5.98
C SER A 10 0.15 -11.97 4.97
N ASP A 11 0.88 -13.07 5.14
CA ASP A 11 0.71 -14.30 4.35
C ASP A 11 0.03 -15.42 5.17
N ASP A 12 -0.44 -15.09 6.38
CA ASP A 12 -1.07 -16.00 7.36
C ASP A 12 -2.38 -15.43 7.95
N ASN A 13 -3.18 -14.78 7.10
CA ASN A 13 -4.50 -14.22 7.45
C ASN A 13 -4.48 -13.15 8.57
N GLY A 14 -3.39 -12.42 8.69
CA GLY A 14 -3.24 -11.26 9.58
C GLY A 14 -2.55 -11.55 10.91
N HIS A 15 -2.04 -12.77 11.14
CA HIS A 15 -1.34 -13.12 12.38
C HIS A 15 0.06 -12.51 12.45
N THR A 16 0.84 -12.60 11.38
CA THR A 16 2.14 -11.96 11.24
C THR A 16 2.14 -10.99 10.06
N TRP A 17 3.01 -9.98 10.12
CA TRP A 17 3.06 -8.88 9.15
C TRP A 17 4.48 -8.71 8.63
N SER A 18 4.60 -8.47 7.33
CA SER A 18 5.86 -8.07 6.70
C SER A 18 6.36 -6.74 7.27
N ASP A 19 7.63 -6.43 6.99
CA ASP A 19 8.16 -5.08 7.20
C ASP A 19 7.30 -4.03 6.49
N THR A 20 7.18 -2.86 7.13
CA THR A 20 6.38 -1.76 6.61
C THR A 20 7.15 -0.99 5.55
N ARG A 21 6.61 -0.93 4.34
CA ARG A 21 7.14 -0.08 3.28
C ARG A 21 6.47 1.28 3.35
N LEU A 22 7.27 2.33 3.47
CA LEU A 22 6.82 3.72 3.38
C LEU A 22 7.01 4.21 1.96
N ILE A 23 5.92 4.61 1.31
CA ILE A 23 5.91 4.98 -0.10
C ILE A 23 5.34 6.40 -0.25
N PRO A 24 6.12 7.37 -0.77
CA PRO A 24 5.64 8.74 -0.90
C PRO A 24 4.57 8.89 -1.99
N LEU A 25 3.40 9.43 -1.64
CA LEU A 25 2.28 9.65 -2.56
C LEU A 25 2.48 10.86 -3.49
N GLY A 26 3.45 11.73 -3.21
CA GLY A 26 3.64 13.00 -3.91
C GLY A 26 3.13 14.19 -3.12
N LYS A 27 3.58 15.39 -3.50
CA LYS A 27 3.18 16.63 -2.86
C LYS A 27 1.78 17.04 -3.35
N LYS A 28 1.10 17.89 -2.56
CA LYS A 28 -0.16 18.51 -2.99
C LYS A 28 0.03 19.20 -4.34
N GLY A 29 -0.80 18.85 -5.32
CA GLY A 29 -0.71 19.34 -6.70
C GLY A 29 -0.15 18.33 -7.71
N GLU A 30 0.50 17.25 -7.25
CA GLU A 30 1.09 16.21 -8.12
C GLU A 30 0.08 15.10 -8.49
N TYR A 31 -1.00 15.44 -9.18
CA TYR A 31 -2.10 14.48 -9.44
C TYR A 31 -1.78 13.37 -10.45
N ARG A 32 -0.69 13.49 -11.22
CA ARG A 32 -0.28 12.50 -12.24
C ARG A 32 0.79 11.53 -11.74
N LYS A 33 1.26 11.68 -10.50
CA LYS A 33 2.28 10.79 -9.93
C LYS A 33 1.68 9.40 -9.75
N ARG A 34 2.31 8.39 -10.34
CA ARG A 34 1.94 6.98 -10.16
C ARG A 34 2.91 6.31 -9.19
N VAL A 35 2.36 5.73 -8.13
CA VAL A 35 3.10 5.00 -7.12
C VAL A 35 2.92 3.51 -7.34
N ILE A 36 4.02 2.74 -7.35
CA ILE A 36 3.98 1.30 -7.62
C ILE A 36 4.88 0.57 -6.63
N ALA A 37 4.32 -0.41 -5.92
CA ALA A 37 5.07 -1.36 -5.11
C ALA A 37 5.23 -2.68 -5.87
N ARG A 38 6.46 -3.13 -6.09
CA ARG A 38 6.78 -4.40 -6.75
C ARG A 38 7.57 -5.31 -5.82
N ARG A 39 7.77 -6.57 -6.22
CA ARG A 39 8.54 -7.57 -5.47
C ARG A 39 7.97 -7.74 -4.05
N LEU A 40 6.68 -8.04 -3.97
CA LEU A 40 5.98 -8.32 -2.71
C LEU A 40 6.04 -9.82 -2.36
N GLY A 41 6.70 -10.65 -3.18
CA GLY A 41 6.65 -12.10 -3.07
C GLY A 41 5.27 -12.65 -3.41
N SER A 42 5.02 -13.89 -3.00
CA SER A 42 3.75 -14.61 -3.17
C SER A 42 3.22 -15.08 -1.81
N GLY A 43 1.91 -15.27 -1.73
CA GLY A 43 1.24 -15.78 -0.54
C GLY A 43 -0.15 -16.31 -0.92
N ARG A 44 -0.60 -17.36 -0.24
CA ARG A 44 -1.93 -17.97 -0.49
C ARG A 44 -3.04 -17.16 0.18
N ASP A 45 -2.88 -16.92 1.48
CA ASP A 45 -3.86 -16.22 2.31
C ASP A 45 -3.40 -14.78 2.55
N ARG A 46 -3.03 -14.10 1.47
CA ARG A 46 -2.40 -12.78 1.55
C ARG A 46 -3.42 -11.69 1.88
N VAL A 47 -3.14 -10.95 2.96
CA VAL A 47 -3.93 -9.78 3.38
C VAL A 47 -3.07 -8.53 3.28
N PHE A 48 -3.45 -7.60 2.41
CA PHE A 48 -2.80 -6.29 2.32
C PHE A 48 -3.37 -5.33 3.37
N ARG A 49 -2.49 -4.57 4.01
CA ARG A 49 -2.86 -3.46 4.89
C ARG A 49 -2.24 -2.18 4.39
N LEU A 50 -3.11 -1.19 4.18
CA LEU A 50 -2.78 0.13 3.67
C LEU A 50 -3.13 1.18 4.73
N ARG A 51 -2.21 2.12 4.99
CA ARG A 51 -2.46 3.31 5.84
C ARG A 51 -1.86 4.55 5.19
N CYS A 52 -2.49 5.70 5.38
CA CYS A 52 -1.93 6.98 4.98
C CYS A 52 -1.49 7.77 6.21
N SER A 53 -0.34 8.45 6.14
CA SER A 53 0.12 9.32 7.22
C SER A 53 -0.72 10.58 7.40
N GLU A 54 -1.39 11.02 6.33
CA GLU A 54 -2.20 12.24 6.27
C GLU A 54 -3.64 11.91 5.87
N PRO A 55 -4.63 12.75 6.22
CA PRO A 55 -6.04 12.54 5.88
C PRO A 55 -6.33 12.83 4.40
N VAL A 56 -5.78 12.00 3.52
CA VAL A 56 -6.00 12.05 2.06
C VAL A 56 -7.03 11.01 1.67
N LYS A 57 -7.97 11.38 0.79
CA LYS A 57 -8.95 10.44 0.24
C LYS A 57 -8.23 9.36 -0.58
N ILE A 58 -8.34 8.10 -0.14
CA ILE A 58 -7.86 6.92 -0.87
C ILE A 58 -9.07 6.11 -1.29
N VAL A 59 -9.09 5.71 -2.57
CA VAL A 59 -10.12 4.86 -3.15
C VAL A 59 -9.45 3.61 -3.71
N ILE A 60 -9.91 2.44 -3.29
CA ILE A 60 -9.51 1.15 -3.87
C ILE A 60 -10.48 0.87 -5.00
N ILE A 61 -9.97 0.71 -6.22
CA ILE A 61 -10.78 0.55 -7.43
C ILE A 61 -10.98 -0.93 -7.76
N GLU A 62 -9.89 -1.69 -7.84
CA GLU A 62 -9.91 -3.10 -8.24
C GLU A 62 -8.83 -3.90 -7.53
N GLY A 63 -9.04 -5.22 -7.49
CA GLY A 63 -8.04 -6.20 -7.11
C GLY A 63 -8.17 -7.37 -8.08
N ILE A 64 -7.06 -7.71 -8.76
CA ILE A 64 -7.00 -8.79 -9.74
C ILE A 64 -6.07 -9.87 -9.20
N LEU A 65 -6.54 -11.11 -9.26
CA LEU A 65 -5.75 -12.31 -8.98
C LEU A 65 -5.81 -13.17 -10.24
N GLU A 66 -4.65 -13.46 -10.81
CA GLU A 66 -4.47 -14.34 -11.97
C GLU A 66 -3.97 -15.72 -11.52
#